data_AF-A0A2V9PRY0-F1
#
_entry.id   AF-A0A2V9PRY0-F1
#
_cell.length_a   1.000
_cell.length_b   1.000
_cell.length_c   1.000
_cell.angle_alpha   90.00
_cell.angle_beta   90.00
_cell.angle_gamma   90.00
#
_symmetry.space_group_name_H-M   'P 1'
#
loop_
_entity.id
_entity.type
_entity.pdbx_description
1 polymer ?
#
loop_
_entity_poly.entity_id
_entity_poly.type
_entity_poly.pdbx_seq_one_letter_code
_entity_poly.pdbx_strand_id
1 'polypeptide(L)'
;MKDASASELVAAVRAVHRGEAVCPPELCSTLFRFVAHVIEESPVKRSAPKPDLTMRQQQLMALVAKGLTNKEIASRLNLSEFTVRNHIHRVLKQLDAGSRSEAVEAIRAYGYAISS
;
A
#
# COMPACT_ATOMS: atom_id res chain seq x y z
N MET A 1 4.35 -28.91 -23.22
CA MET A 1 5.44 -28.05 -23.75
C MET A 1 5.35 -28.06 -25.27
N LYS A 2 5.45 -26.86 -25.87
CA LYS A 2 5.62 -26.58 -27.32
C LYS A 2 4.45 -26.91 -28.24
N ASP A 3 3.46 -26.02 -28.28
CA ASP A 3 2.64 -25.75 -29.48
C ASP A 3 2.40 -24.23 -29.63
N ALA A 4 3.44 -23.42 -29.39
CA ALA A 4 3.39 -22.00 -29.74
C ALA A 4 3.85 -21.85 -31.19
N SER A 5 3.01 -21.27 -32.03
CA SER A 5 3.37 -20.88 -33.39
C SER A 5 4.57 -19.93 -33.37
N ALA A 6 5.37 -19.94 -34.45
CA ALA A 6 6.50 -19.01 -34.58
C ALA A 6 6.06 -17.53 -34.45
N SER A 7 4.83 -17.22 -34.90
CA SER A 7 4.21 -15.91 -34.73
C SER A 7 3.95 -15.54 -33.27
N GLU A 8 3.48 -16.47 -32.43
CA GLU A 8 3.22 -16.22 -31.00
C GLU A 8 4.52 -15.99 -30.23
N LEU A 9 5.58 -16.72 -30.57
CA LEU A 9 6.91 -16.50 -29.97
C LEU A 9 7.46 -15.12 -30.33
N VAL A 10 7.36 -14.72 -31.60
CA VAL A 10 7.79 -13.38 -32.05
C VAL A 10 6.97 -12.28 -31.38
N ALA A 11 5.65 -12.47 -31.24
CA ALA A 11 4.78 -11.54 -30.55
C ALA A 11 5.16 -11.41 -29.06
N ALA A 12 5.40 -12.53 -28.37
CA ALA A 12 5.79 -12.56 -26.97
C ALA A 12 7.14 -11.86 -26.73
N VAL A 13 8.15 -12.12 -27.57
CA VAL A 13 9.46 -11.46 -27.48
C VAL A 13 9.33 -9.95 -27.67
N ARG A 14 8.53 -9.50 -28.62
CA ARG A 14 8.28 -8.06 -28.85
C ARG A 14 7.53 -7.41 -27.68
N ALA A 15 6.59 -8.11 -27.06
CA ALA A 15 5.87 -7.62 -25.89
C ALA A 15 6.83 -7.41 -24.70
N VAL A 16 7.67 -8.40 -24.40
CA VAL A 16 8.70 -8.27 -23.35
C VAL A 16 9.68 -7.13 -23.65
N HIS A 17 10.07 -6.95 -24.91
CA HIS A 17 10.92 -5.82 -25.32
C HIS A 17 10.25 -4.45 -25.09
N ARG A 18 8.92 -4.36 -25.14
CA ARG A 18 8.14 -3.16 -24.80
C ARG A 18 7.89 -2.99 -23.30
N GLY A 19 8.37 -3.90 -22.45
CA GLY A 19 8.11 -3.90 -21.01
C GLY A 19 6.74 -4.47 -20.62
N GLU A 20 6.06 -5.14 -21.54
CA GLU A 20 4.78 -5.81 -21.26
C GLU A 20 5.03 -7.21 -20.69
N ALA A 21 4.19 -7.62 -19.74
CA ALA A 21 4.16 -8.99 -19.24
C ALA A 21 3.33 -9.88 -20.17
N VAL A 22 3.86 -11.05 -20.50
CA VAL A 22 3.14 -12.08 -21.28
C VAL A 22 2.79 -13.22 -20.35
N CYS A 23 1.49 -13.46 -20.14
CA CYS A 23 0.98 -14.55 -19.32
C CYS A 23 0.21 -15.54 -20.19
N PRO A 24 0.73 -16.76 -20.41
CA PRO A 24 0.01 -17.81 -21.09
C PRO A 24 -1.32 -18.15 -20.40
N PRO A 25 -2.39 -18.50 -21.15
CA PRO A 25 -3.70 -18.82 -20.59
C PRO A 25 -3.66 -19.89 -19.48
N GLU A 26 -2.77 -20.87 -19.60
CA GLU A 26 -2.61 -21.96 -18.64
C GLU A 26 -2.02 -21.47 -17.30
N LEU A 27 -1.20 -20.41 -17.35
CA LEU A 27 -0.60 -19.79 -16.17
C LEU A 27 -1.52 -18.73 -15.54
N CYS A 28 -2.42 -18.10 -16.32
CA CYS A 28 -3.37 -17.11 -15.82
C CYS A 28 -4.19 -17.64 -14.64
N SER A 29 -4.75 -18.84 -14.76
CA SER A 29 -5.58 -19.44 -13.69
C SER A 29 -4.81 -19.66 -12.39
N THR A 30 -3.55 -20.10 -12.49
CA THR A 30 -2.65 -20.31 -11.35
C THR A 30 -2.25 -18.97 -10.72
N LEU A 31 -1.96 -17.97 -11.55
CA LEU A 31 -1.63 -16.62 -11.09
C LEU A 31 -2.82 -15.98 -10.35
N PHE A 32 -4.04 -16.09 -10.88
CA PHE A 32 -5.23 -15.60 -10.19
C PHE A 32 -5.48 -16.30 -8.86
N ARG A 33 -5.30 -17.63 -8.80
CA ARG A 33 -5.44 -18.38 -7.55
C ARG A 33 -4.38 -17.97 -6.52
N PHE A 34 -3.13 -17.81 -6.96
CA PHE A 34 -2.04 -17.33 -6.11
C PHE A 34 -2.34 -15.93 -5.58
N VAL A 35 -2.76 -14.99 -6.43
CA VAL A 35 -3.12 -13.63 -6.00
C VAL A 35 -4.30 -13.65 -5.04
N ALA A 36 -5.35 -14.44 -5.31
CA ALA A 36 -6.48 -14.59 -4.40
C ALA A 36 -6.04 -15.13 -3.03
N HIS A 37 -5.17 -16.14 -3.02
CA HIS A 37 -4.62 -16.71 -1.80
C HIS A 37 -3.72 -15.72 -1.06
N VAL A 38 -2.83 -15.01 -1.74
CA VAL A 38 -2.00 -13.95 -1.14
C VAL A 38 -2.86 -12.82 -0.58
N ILE A 39 -3.98 -12.49 -1.20
CA ILE A 39 -4.93 -11.49 -0.67
C ILE A 39 -5.67 -12.02 0.57
N GLU A 40 -6.00 -13.31 0.62
CA GLU A 40 -6.61 -13.96 1.78
C GLU A 40 -5.63 -14.14 2.95
N GLU A 41 -4.38 -14.51 2.64
CA GLU A 41 -3.28 -14.69 3.59
C GLU A 41 -2.60 -13.38 3.97
N SER A 42 -2.81 -12.30 3.19
CA SER A 42 -2.39 -10.96 3.58
C SER A 42 -3.14 -10.64 4.86
N PRO A 43 -2.43 -10.55 6.01
CA PRO A 43 -3.03 -10.27 7.29
C PRO A 43 -3.28 -8.76 7.38
N VAL A 44 -3.84 -8.16 6.34
CA VAL A 44 -4.72 -7.01 6.50
C VAL A 44 -5.98 -7.51 7.19
N LYS A 45 -5.78 -7.93 8.45
CA LYS A 45 -6.63 -7.79 9.63
C LYS A 45 -8.11 -7.51 9.35
N ARG A 46 -8.76 -8.34 8.52
CA ARG A 46 -10.22 -8.33 8.41
C ARG A 46 -10.87 -8.68 9.76
N SER A 47 -10.10 -9.29 10.66
CA SER A 47 -10.53 -9.72 12.00
C SER A 47 -9.94 -8.91 13.16
N ALA A 48 -8.91 -8.08 12.96
CA ALA A 48 -8.44 -7.24 14.06
C ALA A 48 -9.30 -5.98 14.14
N PRO A 49 -9.73 -5.57 15.33
CA PRO A 49 -10.48 -4.34 15.49
C PRO A 49 -9.70 -3.19 14.87
N LYS A 50 -10.40 -2.36 14.07
CA LYS A 50 -9.85 -1.11 13.56
C LYS A 50 -9.24 -0.35 14.73
N PRO A 51 -7.97 0.04 14.67
CA PRO A 51 -7.33 0.77 15.76
C PRO A 51 -8.15 2.04 16.07
N ASP A 52 -8.21 2.51 17.31
CA ASP A 52 -8.93 3.76 17.59
C ASP A 52 -8.00 4.96 17.43
N LEU A 53 -7.78 5.39 16.18
CA LEU A 53 -7.04 6.62 15.89
C LEU A 53 -7.92 7.83 16.19
N THR A 54 -7.43 8.72 17.05
CA THR A 54 -8.08 10.01 17.31
C THR A 54 -8.20 10.84 16.03
N MET A 55 -9.16 11.77 15.99
CA MET A 55 -9.34 12.70 14.87
C MET A 55 -8.05 13.43 14.50
N ARG A 56 -7.23 13.81 15.49
CA ARG A 56 -5.95 14.47 15.25
C ARG A 56 -4.93 13.56 14.58
N GLN A 57 -4.85 12.29 15.00
CA GLN A 57 -3.98 11.31 14.37
C GLN A 57 -4.42 11.03 12.92
N GLN A 58 -5.72 10.90 12.67
CA GLN A 58 -6.26 10.72 11.31
C GLN A 58 -5.90 11.92 10.40
N GLN A 59 -6.09 13.14 10.90
CA GLN A 59 -5.74 14.35 10.17
C GLN A 59 -4.24 14.43 9.83
N LEU A 60 -3.38 14.09 10.78
CA LEU A 60 -1.93 14.04 10.56
C LEU A 60 -1.57 12.98 9.50
N MET A 61 -2.17 11.79 9.59
CA MET A 61 -1.89 10.70 8.65
C MET A 61 -2.39 10.99 7.23
N ALA A 62 -3.45 11.78 7.08
CA ALA A 62 -3.88 12.29 5.79
C ALA A 62 -2.81 13.20 5.14
N LEU A 63 -2.14 14.04 5.93
CA LEU A 63 -1.05 14.89 5.42
C LEU A 63 0.24 14.10 5.18
N VAL A 64 0.51 13.09 6.02
CA VAL A 64 1.63 12.15 5.82
C VAL A 64 1.46 11.38 4.52
N ALA A 65 0.24 10.95 4.19
CA ALA A 65 -0.10 10.26 2.94
C ALA A 65 0.11 11.13 1.69
N LYS A 66 0.01 12.45 1.84
CA LYS A 66 0.33 13.46 0.81
C LYS A 66 1.83 13.76 0.70
N GLY A 67 2.68 13.06 1.46
CA GLY A 67 4.13 13.22 1.41
C GLY A 67 4.70 14.37 2.24
N LEU A 68 3.88 15.09 3.02
CA LEU A 68 4.37 16.25 3.79
C LEU A 68 5.34 15.83 4.90
N THR A 69 6.34 16.66 5.14
CA THR A 69 7.28 16.57 6.26
C THR A 69 6.64 17.02 7.57
N ASN A 70 7.24 16.65 8.72
CA ASN A 70 6.75 17.08 10.03
C ASN A 70 6.70 18.62 10.16
N LYS A 71 7.65 19.31 9.52
CA LYS A 71 7.72 20.78 9.50
C LYS A 71 6.56 21.38 8.71
N GLU A 72 6.28 20.88 7.52
CA GLU A 72 5.15 21.35 6.70
C GLU A 72 3.80 21.07 7.38
N ILE A 73 3.66 19.89 7.99
CA ILE A 73 2.47 19.53 8.76
C ILE A 73 2.30 20.47 9.97
N ALA A 74 3.39 20.74 10.69
CA ALA A 74 3.40 21.64 11.84
C ALA A 74 2.95 23.05 11.44
N SER A 75 3.50 23.60 10.35
CA SER A 75 3.07 24.89 9.80
C SER A 75 1.60 24.89 9.39
N ARG A 76 1.13 23.85 8.70
CA ARG A 76 -0.25 23.77 8.20
C ARG A 76 -1.29 23.66 9.33
N LEU A 77 -0.92 23.02 10.43
CA LEU A 77 -1.82 22.73 11.54
C LEU A 77 -1.57 23.60 12.78
N ASN A 78 -0.73 24.64 12.65
CA ASN A 78 -0.30 25.54 13.71
C ASN A 78 0.17 24.80 14.98
N LEU A 79 1.10 23.85 14.80
CA LEU A 79 1.73 23.08 15.87
C LEU A 79 3.24 23.27 15.87
N SER A 80 3.90 22.82 16.95
CA SER A 80 5.34 22.57 16.91
C SER A 80 5.66 21.28 16.13
N GLU A 81 6.82 21.24 15.49
CA GLU A 81 7.33 20.04 14.83
C GLU A 81 7.49 18.87 15.81
N PHE A 82 7.88 19.16 17.06
CA PHE A 82 7.97 18.16 18.14
C PHE A 82 6.62 17.51 18.44
N THR A 83 5.55 18.30 18.49
CA THR A 83 4.18 17.79 18.70
C THR A 83 3.76 16.85 17.56
N VAL A 84 4.03 17.23 16.30
CA VAL A 84 3.74 16.39 15.14
C VAL A 84 4.50 15.06 15.21
N ARG A 85 5.80 15.12 15.52
CA ARG A 85 6.65 13.93 15.67
C ARG A 85 6.11 12.98 16.73
N ASN A 86 5.70 13.51 17.88
CA ASN A 86 5.13 12.70 18.95
C ASN A 86 3.82 12.03 18.55
N HIS A 87 2.93 12.75 17.86
CA HIS A 87 1.70 12.14 17.36
C HIS A 87 1.98 11.03 16.36
N ILE A 88 2.86 11.27 15.38
CA ILE A 88 3.23 10.25 14.39
C ILE A 88 3.84 9.04 15.07
N HIS A 89 4.77 9.22 16.02
CA HIS A 89 5.37 8.12 16.77
C HIS A 89 4.32 7.28 17.52
N ARG A 90 3.32 7.92 18.14
CA ARG A 90 2.20 7.21 18.79
C ARG A 90 1.36 6.42 17.79
N VAL A 91 1.12 6.97 16.59
CA VAL A 91 0.42 6.26 15.51
C VAL A 91 1.22 5.05 15.06
N LEU A 92 2.52 5.20 14.80
CA LEU A 92 3.40 4.09 14.41
C LEU A 92 3.31 2.94 15.43
N LYS A 93 3.45 3.26 16.72
CA LYS A 93 3.31 2.27 17.80
C LYS A 93 1.93 1.63 17.86
N GLN A 94 0.86 2.41 17.66
CA GLN A 94 -0.52 1.91 17.70
C GLN A 94 -0.85 1.00 16.52
N LEU A 95 -0.20 1.22 15.37
CA LEU A 95 -0.35 0.41 14.17
C LEU A 95 0.64 -0.75 14.08
N ASP A 96 1.62 -0.79 14.97
CA ASP A 96 2.78 -1.68 14.91
C ASP A 96 3.57 -1.52 13.59
N ALA A 97 3.73 -0.27 13.14
CA ALA A 97 4.43 0.07 11.91
C ALA A 97 5.85 0.57 12.20
N GLY A 98 6.84 0.03 11.48
CA GLY A 98 8.24 0.43 11.55
C GLY A 98 8.55 1.71 10.76
N SER A 99 7.69 2.09 9.80
CA SER A 99 7.88 3.30 9.00
C SER A 99 6.60 4.12 8.79
N ARG A 100 6.76 5.40 8.45
CA ARG A 100 5.63 6.27 8.09
C ARG A 100 4.87 5.78 6.85
N SER A 101 5.57 5.15 5.89
CA SER A 101 4.96 4.61 4.68
C SER A 101 4.12 3.37 5.00
N GLU A 102 4.67 2.47 5.82
CA GLU A 102 3.96 1.29 6.33
C GLU A 102 2.73 1.70 7.15
N ALA A 103 2.80 2.76 7.94
CA ALA A 103 1.63 3.28 8.65
C ALA A 103 0.55 3.83 7.72
N VAL A 104 0.91 4.50 6.62
CA VAL A 104 -0.07 4.95 5.60
C VAL A 104 -0.73 3.75 4.95
N GLU A 105 0.04 2.72 4.61
CA GLU A 105 -0.47 1.48 4.04
C GLU A 105 -1.44 0.78 5.01
N ALA A 106 -1.05 0.59 6.27
CA ALA A 106 -1.89 0.02 7.31
C ALA A 106 -3.23 0.78 7.47
N ILE A 107 -3.18 2.12 7.51
CA ILE A 107 -4.38 2.96 7.64
C ILE A 107 -5.31 2.81 6.43
N ARG A 108 -4.79 2.72 5.20
CA ARG A 108 -5.60 2.40 4.01
C ARG A 108 -6.23 1.02 4.11
N ALA A 109 -5.46 0.06 4.60
CA ALA A 109 -5.89 -1.33 4.82
C ALA A 109 -7.07 -1.42 5.81
N TYR A 110 -7.08 -0.62 6.87
CA TYR A 110 -8.21 -0.51 7.82
C TYR A 110 -9.37 0.39 7.34
N GLY A 111 -9.33 0.89 6.11
CA GLY A 111 -10.40 1.69 5.51
C GLY A 111 -10.57 3.07 6.16
N TYR A 112 -9.50 3.73 6.57
CA TYR A 112 -9.58 5.17 6.88
C TYR A 112 -9.56 5.99 5.60
N ALA A 113 -10.41 7.01 5.54
CA ALA A 113 -10.40 7.99 4.48
C ALA A 113 -9.23 8.96 4.65
N ILE A 114 -8.06 8.58 4.16
CA ILE A 114 -6.89 9.46 4.03
C ILE A 114 -6.68 9.76 2.55
N SER A 115 -7.27 10.86 2.06
CA SER A 115 -7.14 11.28 0.67
C SER A 115 -5.66 11.45 0.30
N SER A 116 -5.22 10.64 -0.68
CA SER A 116 -3.92 10.72 -1.36
C SER A 116 -3.77 12.01 -2.14
#